data_AF-A0A368X7J0-F1
#
_entry.id   AF-A0A368X7J0-F1
#
_cell.length_a   1.000
_cell.length_b   1.000
_cell.length_c   1.000
_cell.angle_alpha   90.00
_cell.angle_beta   90.00
_cell.angle_gamma   90.00
#
_symmetry.space_group_name_H-M   'P 1'
#
loop_
_entity.id
_entity.type
_entity.pdbx_description
1 polymer ?
#
loop_
_entity_poly.entity_id
_entity_poly.type
_entity_poly.pdbx_seq_one_letter_code
_entity_poly.pdbx_strand_id
1 'polypeptide(L)'
;MALLKVREIGDPVLRSKAKEIDKINEKTLALIDNMFDTMYEEDGVGLAAPQVGILKRIAVVDIREGNKIVLINPEIIAEEGKAIMEEGCLSIPGETGDVIRSEKIKVRTLDRDAEMVEFEAEGFEARAIQHEIDHLNGVLFVDKIVKIAE
;
A
#
# COMPACT_ATOMS: atom_id res chain seq x y z
N MET A 1 -14.83 11.27 -11.41
CA MET A 1 -13.75 10.92 -10.47
C MET A 1 -12.61 11.91 -10.66
N ALA A 2 -11.73 12.06 -9.68
CA ALA A 2 -10.71 13.12 -9.64
C ALA A 2 -9.34 12.52 -9.31
N LEU A 3 -8.32 12.87 -10.10
CA LEU A 3 -6.93 12.51 -9.83
C LEU A 3 -6.44 13.26 -8.60
N LEU A 4 -5.81 12.53 -7.68
CA LEU A 4 -5.24 13.05 -6.46
C LEU A 4 -3.76 13.34 -6.67
N LYS A 5 -3.23 14.38 -6.05
CA LYS A 5 -1.80 14.68 -6.13
C LYS A 5 -1.01 13.72 -5.25
N VAL A 6 -0.15 12.91 -5.86
CA VAL A 6 0.83 12.09 -5.15
C VAL A 6 1.85 12.98 -4.43
N ARG A 7 2.18 12.60 -3.20
CA ARG A 7 3.15 13.25 -2.32
C ARG A 7 4.48 12.56 -2.48
N GLU A 8 5.52 13.35 -2.59
CA GLU A 8 6.90 12.86 -2.75
C GLU A 8 7.66 12.94 -1.42
N ILE A 9 8.75 12.18 -1.33
CA ILE A 9 9.66 12.15 -0.19
C ILE A 9 10.07 13.57 0.24
N GLY A 10 10.00 13.82 1.55
CA GLY A 10 10.15 15.15 2.14
C GLY A 10 8.83 15.74 2.65
N ASP A 11 7.67 15.28 2.13
CA ASP A 11 6.38 15.61 2.73
C ASP A 11 6.20 14.83 4.06
N PRO A 12 5.99 15.51 5.22
CA PRO A 12 5.87 14.85 6.52
C PRO A 12 4.67 13.90 6.61
N VAL A 13 3.68 14.01 5.72
CA VAL A 13 2.54 13.09 5.69
C VAL A 13 2.98 11.65 5.42
N LEU A 14 4.05 11.44 4.63
CA LEU A 14 4.58 10.12 4.29
C LEU A 14 5.26 9.43 5.47
N ARG A 15 5.60 10.19 6.52
CA ARG A 15 6.21 9.70 7.77
C ARG A 15 5.22 9.62 8.94
N SER A 16 3.95 9.95 8.68
CA SER A 16 2.92 9.99 9.71
C SER A 16 2.10 8.70 9.73
N LYS A 17 1.88 8.13 10.91
CA LYS A 17 1.00 6.96 11.06
C LYS A 17 -0.44 7.35 10.73
N ALA A 18 -1.05 6.60 9.80
CA ALA A 18 -2.41 6.81 9.37
C ALA A 18 -3.43 6.37 10.44
N LYS A 19 -4.59 7.01 10.46
CA LYS A 19 -5.65 6.76 11.45
C LYS A 19 -6.62 5.69 10.99
N GLU A 20 -7.05 4.85 11.92
CA GLU A 20 -8.09 3.86 11.69
C GLU A 20 -9.40 4.50 11.22
N ILE A 21 -10.17 3.74 10.45
CA ILE A 21 -11.49 4.13 9.96
C ILE A 21 -12.55 3.38 10.74
N ASP A 22 -13.38 4.14 11.46
CA ASP A 22 -14.50 3.58 12.22
C ASP A 22 -15.76 3.37 11.36
N LYS A 23 -15.92 4.18 10.30
CA LYS A 23 -17.11 4.17 9.44
C LYS A 23 -16.76 4.34 7.97
N ILE A 24 -17.18 3.38 7.17
CA ILE A 24 -17.15 3.47 5.72
C ILE A 24 -18.41 4.22 5.27
N ASN A 25 -18.22 5.27 4.48
CA ASN A 25 -19.30 6.08 3.92
C ASN A 25 -18.94 6.45 2.48
N GLU A 26 -19.83 7.16 1.81
CA GLU A 26 -19.65 7.59 0.41
C GLU A 26 -18.33 8.34 0.18
N LYS A 27 -17.82 9.11 1.16
CA LYS A 27 -16.52 9.80 1.03
C LYS A 27 -15.34 8.84 1.10
N THR A 28 -15.45 7.77 1.88
CA THR A 28 -14.44 6.70 1.93
C THR A 28 -14.42 5.94 0.61
N LEU A 29 -15.60 5.58 0.09
CA LEU A 29 -15.72 4.89 -1.20
C LEU A 29 -15.22 5.76 -2.37
N ALA A 30 -15.62 7.03 -2.43
CA ALA A 30 -15.13 7.96 -3.44
C ALA A 30 -13.61 8.18 -3.36
N LEU A 31 -13.03 8.15 -2.15
CA LEU A 31 -11.57 8.22 -1.98
C LEU A 31 -10.90 6.96 -2.55
N ILE A 32 -11.42 5.77 -2.27
CA ILE A 32 -10.89 4.51 -2.81
C ILE A 32 -10.91 4.54 -4.34
N ASP A 33 -12.02 4.95 -4.95
CA ASP A 33 -12.13 5.01 -6.40
C ASP A 33 -11.16 6.05 -7.00
N ASN A 34 -11.03 7.23 -6.41
CA ASN A 34 -10.03 8.23 -6.83
C ASN A 34 -8.58 7.73 -6.63
N MET A 35 -8.31 6.91 -5.62
CA MET A 35 -7.00 6.31 -5.39
C MET A 35 -6.66 5.29 -6.49
N PHE A 36 -7.61 4.45 -6.92
CA PHE A 36 -7.41 3.58 -8.07
C PHE A 36 -7.12 4.39 -9.34
N ASP A 37 -7.93 5.40 -9.64
CA ASP A 37 -7.72 6.25 -10.82
C ASP A 37 -6.34 6.92 -10.80
N THR A 38 -5.92 7.44 -9.64
CA THR A 38 -4.59 8.05 -9.46
C THR A 38 -3.48 7.03 -9.61
N MET A 39 -3.62 5.84 -9.03
CA MET A 39 -2.65 4.75 -9.13
C MET A 39 -2.44 4.33 -10.58
N TYR A 40 -3.51 4.21 -11.37
CA TYR A 40 -3.42 3.84 -12.79
C TYR A 40 -2.80 4.94 -13.65
N GLU A 41 -3.14 6.21 -13.39
CA GLU A 41 -2.55 7.36 -14.12
C GLU A 41 -1.04 7.45 -13.90
N GLU A 42 -0.58 7.15 -12.69
CA GLU A 42 0.84 7.17 -12.31
C GLU A 42 1.55 5.83 -12.60
N ASP A 43 0.92 4.94 -13.37
CA ASP A 43 1.44 3.62 -13.75
C ASP A 43 1.81 2.69 -12.57
N GLY A 44 1.26 2.94 -11.39
CA GLY A 44 1.47 2.15 -10.18
C GLY A 44 0.70 0.83 -10.12
N VAL A 45 1.08 0.01 -9.13
CA VAL A 45 0.37 -1.25 -8.76
C VAL A 45 -0.18 -1.21 -7.34
N GLY A 46 0.16 -0.18 -6.58
CA GLY A 46 -0.30 0.06 -5.22
C GLY A 46 -0.32 1.55 -4.91
N LEU A 47 -1.25 1.98 -4.05
CA LEU A 47 -1.31 3.34 -3.54
C LEU A 47 -1.97 3.39 -2.17
N ALA A 48 -1.29 3.99 -1.19
CA ALA A 48 -1.79 4.22 0.16
C ALA A 48 -2.29 5.68 0.32
N ALA A 49 -3.34 5.86 1.13
CA ALA A 49 -3.94 7.19 1.33
C ALA A 49 -2.95 8.27 1.84
N PRO A 50 -1.93 7.97 2.68
CA PRO A 50 -0.89 8.94 3.02
C PRO A 50 -0.16 9.50 1.79
N GLN A 51 0.02 8.70 0.74
CA GLN A 51 0.68 9.14 -0.50
C GLN A 51 -0.14 10.17 -1.28
N VAL A 52 -1.43 10.33 -1.00
CA VAL A 52 -2.27 11.41 -1.55
C VAL A 52 -2.59 12.49 -0.51
N GLY A 53 -1.84 12.51 0.60
CA GLY A 53 -1.95 13.51 1.66
C GLY A 53 -3.06 13.23 2.68
N ILE A 54 -3.61 12.01 2.72
CA ILE A 54 -4.75 11.65 3.58
C ILE A 54 -4.32 10.62 4.62
N LEU A 55 -4.33 11.02 5.90
CA LEU A 55 -3.95 10.15 7.03
C LEU A 55 -5.07 9.19 7.46
N LYS A 56 -5.52 8.36 6.54
CA LYS A 56 -6.47 7.27 6.79
C LYS A 56 -5.81 5.92 6.46
N ARG A 57 -6.12 4.88 7.21
CA ARG A 57 -5.61 3.51 6.98
C ARG A 57 -6.33 2.86 5.79
N ILE A 58 -6.13 3.39 4.60
CA ILE A 58 -6.65 2.87 3.34
C ILE A 58 -5.48 2.68 2.37
N ALA A 59 -5.43 1.53 1.72
CA ALA A 59 -4.61 1.33 0.53
C ALA A 59 -5.39 0.58 -0.55
N VAL A 60 -4.95 0.73 -1.78
CA VAL A 60 -5.45 -0.01 -2.94
C VAL A 60 -4.28 -0.70 -3.62
N VAL A 61 -4.50 -1.90 -4.14
CA VAL A 61 -3.52 -2.69 -4.89
C VAL A 61 -4.21 -3.31 -6.11
N ASP A 62 -3.55 -3.27 -7.25
CA ASP A 62 -3.94 -4.01 -8.45
C ASP A 62 -2.68 -4.39 -9.24
N ILE A 63 -2.32 -5.67 -9.21
CA ILE A 63 -1.16 -6.21 -9.92
C ILE A 63 -1.41 -6.48 -11.41
N ARG A 64 -2.42 -5.81 -11.99
CA ARG A 64 -2.77 -5.84 -13.43
C ARG A 64 -3.30 -7.19 -13.94
N GLU A 65 -3.71 -8.08 -13.04
CA GLU A 65 -4.40 -9.36 -13.35
C GLU A 65 -5.92 -9.30 -13.09
N GLY A 66 -6.46 -8.10 -12.84
CA GLY A 66 -7.88 -7.89 -12.52
C GLY A 66 -8.23 -8.08 -11.04
N ASN A 67 -7.23 -8.34 -10.20
CA ASN A 67 -7.39 -8.50 -8.76
C ASN A 67 -7.29 -7.13 -8.06
N LYS A 68 -8.38 -6.34 -8.11
CA LYS A 68 -8.49 -5.09 -7.35
C LYS A 68 -8.66 -5.38 -5.87
N ILE A 69 -7.64 -5.11 -5.09
CA ILE A 69 -7.63 -5.29 -3.64
C ILE A 69 -7.81 -3.93 -2.97
N VAL A 70 -8.76 -3.87 -2.04
CA VAL A 70 -8.96 -2.72 -1.16
C VAL A 70 -8.59 -3.13 0.26
N LEU A 71 -7.73 -2.34 0.89
CA LEU A 71 -7.26 -2.56 2.24
C LEU A 71 -7.74 -1.40 3.11
N ILE A 72 -8.61 -1.68 4.08
CA ILE A 72 -9.10 -0.72 5.07
C ILE A 72 -8.80 -1.26 6.46
N ASN A 73 -8.04 -0.50 7.25
CA ASN A 73 -7.47 -0.94 8.52
C ASN A 73 -6.73 -2.29 8.42
N PRO A 74 -5.86 -2.52 7.41
CA PRO A 74 -5.23 -3.82 7.23
C PRO A 74 -4.24 -4.15 8.35
N GLU A 75 -4.18 -5.45 8.67
CA GLU A 75 -3.25 -6.08 9.60
C GLU A 75 -2.69 -7.36 8.97
N ILE A 76 -1.36 -7.54 8.98
CA ILE A 76 -0.73 -8.81 8.62
C ILE A 76 -0.79 -9.72 9.85
N ILE A 77 -1.52 -10.83 9.73
CA ILE A 77 -1.78 -11.77 10.84
C ILE A 77 -0.95 -13.05 10.76
N ALA A 78 -0.30 -13.32 9.63
CA ALA A 78 0.71 -14.37 9.49
C ALA A 78 1.68 -14.03 8.36
N GLU A 79 2.94 -14.48 8.50
CA GLU A 79 4.02 -14.27 7.54
C GLU A 79 4.84 -15.55 7.40
N GLU A 80 5.22 -15.89 6.16
CA GLU A 80 6.02 -17.07 5.84
C GLU A 80 7.03 -16.75 4.73
N GLY A 81 8.20 -17.37 4.80
CA GLY A 81 9.26 -17.22 3.80
C GLY A 81 9.91 -15.84 3.81
N LYS A 82 10.94 -15.67 2.98
CA LYS A 82 11.61 -14.39 2.72
C LYS A 82 12.06 -14.34 1.28
N ALA A 83 11.74 -13.24 0.60
CA ALA A 83 12.20 -12.97 -0.75
C ALA A 83 12.90 -11.61 -0.81
N ILE A 84 14.00 -11.55 -1.56
CA ILE A 84 14.65 -10.29 -1.95
C ILE A 84 14.17 -9.95 -3.35
N MET A 85 13.69 -8.73 -3.54
CA MET A 85 13.28 -8.21 -4.85
C MET A 85 13.36 -6.69 -4.79
N GLU A 86 13.59 -6.11 -5.96
CA GLU A 86 13.60 -4.68 -6.17
C GLU A 86 12.20 -4.08 -5.93
N GLU A 87 12.14 -2.97 -5.19
CA GLU A 87 10.95 -2.14 -5.03
C GLU A 87 11.20 -0.73 -5.59
N GLY A 88 10.14 -0.13 -6.12
CA GLY A 88 10.03 1.31 -6.37
C GLY A 88 8.80 1.87 -5.65
N CYS A 89 8.61 3.18 -5.68
CA CYS A 89 7.47 3.84 -5.03
C CYS A 89 7.06 5.11 -5.80
N LEU A 90 5.76 5.33 -5.99
CA LEU A 90 5.23 6.55 -6.61
C LEU A 90 5.61 7.82 -5.83
N SER A 91 5.85 7.70 -4.53
CA SER A 91 6.29 8.80 -3.66
C SER A 91 7.80 9.03 -3.67
N ILE A 92 8.59 8.22 -4.37
CA ILE A 92 10.05 8.35 -4.48
C ILE A 92 10.45 8.09 -5.94
N PRO A 93 10.07 8.98 -6.86
CA PRO A 93 10.22 8.74 -8.29
C PRO A 93 11.69 8.59 -8.70
N GLY A 94 11.98 7.59 -9.53
CA GLY A 94 13.31 7.33 -10.08
C GLY A 94 14.24 6.53 -9.17
N GLU A 95 13.82 6.19 -7.94
CA GLU A 95 14.60 5.39 -7.01
C GLU A 95 14.06 3.96 -6.93
N THR A 96 14.97 2.99 -6.95
CA THR A 96 14.67 1.58 -6.69
C THR A 96 15.65 1.00 -5.67
N GLY A 97 15.28 -0.10 -5.05
CA GLY A 97 16.20 -0.82 -4.17
C GLY A 97 15.69 -2.19 -3.75
N ASP A 98 16.63 -3.10 -3.49
CA ASP A 98 16.32 -4.44 -3.01
C ASP A 98 15.81 -4.40 -1.57
N VAL A 99 14.61 -4.94 -1.37
CA VAL A 99 13.95 -5.03 -0.06
C VAL A 99 13.62 -6.49 0.25
N ILE A 100 13.88 -6.90 1.49
CA ILE A 100 13.45 -8.21 2.00
C ILE A 100 12.00 -8.11 2.45
N ARG A 101 11.13 -8.96 1.88
CA ARG A 101 9.72 -9.11 2.26
C ARG A 101 9.41 -10.55 2.61
N SER A 102 8.34 -10.77 3.36
CA SER A 102 7.75 -12.10 3.55
C SER A 102 7.21 -12.56 2.20
N GLU A 103 7.49 -13.81 1.82
CA GLU A 103 7.11 -14.36 0.51
C GLU A 103 5.60 -14.64 0.44
N LYS A 104 5.04 -15.06 1.57
CA LYS A 104 3.60 -15.27 1.76
C LYS A 104 3.13 -14.55 3.01
N ILE A 105 1.96 -13.94 2.92
CA ILE A 105 1.31 -13.25 4.04
C ILE A 105 -0.15 -13.66 4.14
N LYS A 106 -0.70 -13.60 5.35
CA LYS A 106 -2.14 -13.60 5.58
C LYS A 106 -2.54 -12.24 6.13
N VAL A 107 -3.53 -11.59 5.50
CA VAL A 107 -3.97 -10.24 5.83
C VAL A 107 -5.40 -10.27 6.30
N ARG A 108 -5.68 -9.51 7.36
CA ARG A 108 -7.02 -9.19 7.85
C ARG A 108 -7.31 -7.73 7.54
N THR A 109 -8.46 -7.43 6.95
CA THR A 109 -8.85 -6.08 6.55
C THR A 109 -10.37 -5.95 6.54
N LEU A 110 -10.87 -4.71 6.47
CA LEU A 110 -12.24 -4.43 6.08
C LEU A 110 -12.35 -4.33 4.56
N ASP A 111 -13.47 -4.80 4.01
CA ASP A 111 -13.84 -4.58 2.61
C ASP A 111 -14.67 -3.28 2.42
N ARG A 112 -15.24 -3.07 1.22
CA ARG A 112 -16.04 -1.89 0.88
C ARG A 112 -17.37 -1.82 1.65
N ASP A 113 -17.88 -2.95 2.14
CA ASP A 113 -19.14 -3.06 2.89
C ASP A 113 -18.91 -3.01 4.42
N ALA A 114 -17.67 -2.78 4.85
CA ALA A 114 -17.23 -2.77 6.24
C ALA A 114 -17.27 -4.14 6.92
N GLU A 115 -17.21 -5.22 6.13
CA GLU A 115 -17.10 -6.57 6.63
C GLU A 115 -15.64 -6.98 6.79
N MET A 116 -15.34 -7.69 7.88
CA MET A 116 -14.00 -8.20 8.14
C MET A 116 -13.72 -9.40 7.25
N VAL A 117 -12.67 -9.30 6.44
CA VAL A 117 -12.22 -10.36 5.54
C VAL A 117 -10.76 -10.72 5.83
N GLU A 118 -10.45 -11.99 5.61
CA GLU A 118 -9.08 -12.51 5.66
C GLU A 118 -8.73 -13.20 4.35
N PHE A 119 -7.54 -12.95 3.83
CA PHE A 119 -7.05 -13.61 2.63
C PHE A 119 -5.53 -13.82 2.70
N GLU A 120 -5.04 -14.74 1.88
CA GLU A 120 -3.61 -15.00 1.70
C GLU A 120 -3.15 -14.36 0.40
N ALA A 121 -1.92 -13.82 0.40
CA ALA A 121 -1.24 -13.31 -0.77
C ALA A 121 0.18 -13.84 -0.79
N GLU A 122 0.75 -14.02 -1.98
CA GLU A 122 2.11 -14.50 -2.17
C GLU A 122 2.84 -13.73 -3.28
N GLY A 123 4.16 -13.87 -3.33
CA GLY A 123 5.01 -13.30 -4.38
C GLY A 123 4.87 -11.78 -4.49
N PHE A 124 4.58 -11.29 -5.70
CA PHE A 124 4.50 -9.86 -5.97
C PHE A 124 3.30 -9.18 -5.30
N GLU A 125 2.16 -9.86 -5.19
CA GLU A 125 0.98 -9.33 -4.49
C GLU A 125 1.26 -9.14 -2.99
N ALA A 126 1.87 -10.14 -2.34
CA ALA A 126 2.29 -10.04 -0.95
C ALA A 126 3.24 -8.87 -0.72
N ARG A 127 4.17 -8.64 -1.65
CA ARG A 127 5.12 -7.53 -1.61
C ARG A 127 4.42 -6.18 -1.70
N ALA A 128 3.55 -6.01 -2.69
CA ALA A 128 2.78 -4.77 -2.86
C ALA A 128 1.96 -4.47 -1.60
N ILE A 129 1.25 -5.45 -1.05
CA ILE A 129 0.46 -5.27 0.18
C ILE A 129 1.35 -4.88 1.38
N GLN A 130 2.50 -5.55 1.58
CA GLN A 130 3.44 -5.18 2.64
C GLN A 130 3.99 -3.76 2.47
N HIS A 131 4.25 -3.33 1.24
CA HIS A 131 4.67 -1.97 0.91
C HIS A 131 3.59 -0.95 1.27
N GLU A 132 2.35 -1.20 0.86
CA GLU A 132 1.25 -0.28 1.16
C GLU A 132 0.94 -0.20 2.66
N ILE A 133 1.03 -1.31 3.38
CA ILE A 133 0.86 -1.34 4.85
C ILE A 133 1.95 -0.52 5.56
N ASP A 134 3.19 -0.53 5.05
CA ASP A 134 4.26 0.32 5.57
C ASP A 134 3.93 1.82 5.44
N HIS A 135 3.39 2.24 4.30
CA HIS A 135 2.93 3.63 4.12
C HIS A 135 1.89 4.03 5.16
N LEU A 136 0.96 3.13 5.52
CA LEU A 136 -0.02 3.39 6.58
C LEU A 136 0.62 3.55 7.97
N ASN A 137 1.85 3.07 8.14
CA ASN A 137 2.63 3.15 9.35
C ASN A 137 3.72 4.25 9.30
N GLY A 138 3.82 5.01 8.20
CA GLY A 138 4.83 6.05 8.01
C GLY A 138 6.23 5.52 7.69
N VAL A 139 6.31 4.28 7.22
CA VAL A 139 7.55 3.61 6.82
C VAL A 139 7.65 3.62 5.29
N LEU A 140 8.82 3.88 4.75
CA LEU A 140 9.10 3.90 3.32
C LEU A 140 10.07 2.78 2.95
N PHE A 141 10.01 2.28 1.72
CA PHE A 141 10.87 1.16 1.30
C PHE A 141 12.38 1.47 1.44
N VAL A 142 12.77 2.75 1.27
CA VAL A 142 14.15 3.24 1.47
C VAL A 142 14.69 2.99 2.88
N ASP A 143 13.82 2.85 3.89
CA ASP A 143 14.22 2.51 5.25
C ASP A 143 14.58 1.01 5.40
N LYS A 144 14.23 0.19 4.40
CA LYS A 144 14.35 -1.27 4.39
C LYS A 144 15.29 -1.80 3.30
N ILE A 145 15.88 -0.92 2.49
CA ILE A 145 16.82 -1.33 1.44
C ILE A 145 17.99 -2.09 2.06
N VAL A 146 18.29 -3.25 1.51
CA VAL A 146 19.47 -4.04 1.86
C VAL A 146 20.59 -3.79 0.86
N LYS A 147 21.82 -3.69 1.36
CA LYS A 147 23.02 -3.70 0.51
C LYS A 147 23.42 -5.15 0.28
N ILE A 148 23.25 -5.64 -0.94
CA ILE A 148 23.88 -6.89 -1.34
C ILE A 148 25.36 -6.57 -1.56
N ALA A 149 26.24 -7.15 -0.76
CA ALA A 149 27.68 -7.01 -0.97
C ALA A 149 28.05 -7.75 -2.26
N GLU A 150 28.77 -7.06 -3.15
CA GLU A 150 29.41 -7.66 -4.35
C GLU A 150 30.49 -8.69 -3.97
#